data_AF-A9VGC4-F1
#
_entry.id   AF-A9VGC4-F1
#
_cell.length_a   1.000
_cell.length_b   1.000
_cell.length_c   1.000
_cell.angle_alpha   90.00
_cell.angle_beta   90.00
_cell.angle_gamma   90.00
#
_symmetry.space_group_name_H-M   'P 1'
#
loop_
_entity.id
_entity.type
_entity.pdbx_description
1 polymer ?
#
loop_
_entity_poly.entity_id
_entity_poly.type
_entity_poly.pdbx_seq_one_letter_code
_entity_poly.pdbx_strand_id
1 'polypeptide(L)'
;MKLYKREKKTHIQIQQEDKLERIKQIYDDKKVKQVLAVEKTWNKYALLRLEEGEDAFHIIFNDYLIGWFIQTTLNKFENAWKNKRIYRDDFESVFWEKLWHVCREHSWNDEYYLYEKVRKSLECTGYNLVKSNLRTDKRKVNHQNIDLVEDLEKIDSPFRIEDDVEIKLLIEQYCNDIEEELITTYIESPHLSYRDLGCLHGINHPERVRRILDSAKRKLSEFIF
;
A
#
# COMPACT_ATOMS: atom_id res chain seq x y z
N MET A 1 -0.83 -38.32 39.21
CA MET A 1 -0.82 -36.85 38.99
C MET A 1 0.19 -36.55 37.88
N LYS A 2 -0.27 -36.41 36.62
CA LYS A 2 0.62 -36.14 35.48
C LYS A 2 1.00 -34.66 35.51
N LEU A 3 2.26 -34.37 35.84
CA LEU A 3 2.83 -33.03 35.71
C LEU A 3 2.95 -32.71 34.22
N TYR A 4 2.03 -31.91 33.69
CA TYR A 4 2.20 -31.28 32.38
C TYR A 4 3.36 -30.30 32.49
N LYS A 5 4.55 -30.69 32.02
CA LYS A 5 5.60 -29.74 31.71
C LYS A 5 5.06 -28.85 30.59
N ARG A 6 4.74 -27.59 30.88
CA ARG A 6 4.57 -26.57 29.84
C ARG A 6 5.92 -26.45 29.14
N GLU A 7 6.02 -27.00 27.93
CA GLU A 7 7.20 -26.81 27.09
C GLU A 7 7.38 -25.31 26.85
N LYS A 8 8.60 -24.82 27.10
CA LYS A 8 8.95 -23.42 26.94
C LYS A 8 8.98 -23.13 25.44
N LYS A 9 8.11 -22.23 24.97
CA LYS A 9 8.07 -21.84 23.55
C LYS A 9 9.42 -21.26 23.14
N THR A 10 9.84 -21.60 21.94
CA THR A 10 11.04 -21.00 21.32
C THR A 10 10.76 -19.56 20.91
N HIS A 11 11.82 -18.75 20.76
CA HIS A 11 11.71 -17.37 20.28
C HIS A 11 10.97 -17.28 18.95
N ILE A 12 11.26 -18.22 18.05
CA ILE A 12 10.64 -18.32 16.73
C ILE A 12 9.12 -18.60 16.85
N GLN A 13 8.72 -19.50 17.74
CA GLN A 13 7.29 -19.77 17.97
C GLN A 13 6.57 -18.55 18.53
N ILE A 14 7.19 -17.80 19.45
CA ILE A 14 6.63 -16.57 19.99
C ILE A 14 6.45 -15.53 18.87
N GLN A 15 7.47 -15.30 18.04
CA GLN A 15 7.38 -14.36 16.92
C GLN A 15 6.26 -14.72 15.92
N GLN A 16 6.06 -16.00 15.63
CA GLN A 16 4.99 -16.44 14.73
C GLN A 16 3.60 -16.28 15.35
N GLU A 17 3.48 -16.49 16.66
CA GLU A 17 2.25 -16.23 17.41
C GLU A 17 1.92 -14.74 17.43
N ASP A 18 2.90 -13.89 17.73
CA ASP A 18 2.75 -12.43 17.74
C ASP A 18 2.34 -11.92 16.33
N LYS A 19 3.01 -12.40 15.29
CA LYS A 19 2.69 -12.09 13.88
C LYS A 19 1.25 -12.49 13.53
N LEU A 20 0.79 -13.65 14.00
CA LEU A 20 -0.58 -14.13 13.81
C LEU A 20 -1.60 -13.32 14.62
N GLU A 21 -1.30 -12.98 15.87
CA GLU A 21 -2.16 -12.15 16.72
C GLU A 21 -2.33 -10.75 16.12
N ARG A 22 -1.26 -10.14 15.61
CA ARG A 22 -1.31 -8.85 14.93
C ARG A 22 -2.34 -8.86 13.79
N ILE A 23 -2.26 -9.82 12.87
CA ILE A 23 -3.20 -9.83 11.73
C ILE A 23 -4.64 -10.09 12.16
N LYS A 24 -4.88 -10.83 13.26
CA LYS A 24 -6.22 -11.04 13.81
C LYS A 24 -6.81 -9.78 14.47
N GLN A 25 -5.96 -8.90 14.98
CA GLN A 25 -6.38 -7.61 15.52
C GLN A 25 -6.71 -6.60 14.41
N ILE A 26 -5.95 -6.63 13.30
CA ILE A 26 -6.07 -5.65 12.21
C ILE A 26 -7.16 -6.04 11.21
N TYR A 27 -7.33 -7.34 10.94
CA TYR A 27 -8.16 -7.83 9.85
C TYR A 27 -9.34 -8.68 10.32
N ASP A 28 -10.42 -8.67 9.53
CA ASP A 28 -11.54 -9.59 9.72
C ASP A 28 -11.13 -11.06 9.43
N ASP A 29 -11.93 -12.01 9.91
CA ASP A 29 -11.65 -13.44 9.76
C ASP A 29 -11.49 -13.88 8.31
N LYS A 30 -12.22 -13.25 7.38
CA LYS A 30 -12.15 -13.58 5.95
C LYS A 30 -10.78 -13.17 5.39
N LYS A 31 -10.30 -11.99 5.77
CA LYS A 31 -9.04 -11.42 5.33
C LYS A 31 -7.86 -12.13 5.98
N VAL A 32 -7.94 -12.49 7.26
CA VAL A 32 -6.94 -13.35 7.93
C VAL A 32 -6.78 -14.66 7.16
N LYS A 33 -7.88 -15.31 6.75
CA LYS A 33 -7.83 -16.53 5.93
C LYS A 33 -7.13 -16.31 4.58
N GLN A 34 -7.36 -15.17 3.92
CA GLN A 34 -6.68 -14.84 2.67
C GLN A 34 -5.18 -14.64 2.87
N VAL A 35 -4.78 -13.90 3.91
CA VAL A 35 -3.36 -13.68 4.25
C VAL A 35 -2.64 -15.01 4.43
N LEU A 36 -3.21 -15.90 5.24
CA LEU A 36 -2.62 -17.22 5.51
C LEU A 36 -2.64 -18.14 4.29
N ALA A 37 -3.64 -18.02 3.41
CA ALA A 37 -3.69 -18.79 2.17
C ALA A 37 -2.57 -18.39 1.21
N VAL A 38 -2.32 -17.09 1.05
CA VAL A 38 -1.21 -16.57 0.23
C VAL A 38 0.13 -17.02 0.81
N GLU A 39 0.32 -16.95 2.13
CA GLU A 39 1.53 -17.45 2.78
C GLU A 39 1.75 -18.95 2.52
N LYS A 40 0.67 -19.73 2.56
CA LYS A 40 0.72 -21.17 2.27
C LYS A 40 1.10 -21.45 0.82
N THR A 41 0.60 -20.67 -0.14
CA THR A 41 1.01 -20.77 -1.55
C THR A 41 2.48 -20.41 -1.70
N TRP A 42 2.95 -19.36 -1.02
CA TRP A 42 4.36 -19.00 -1.02
C TRP A 42 5.27 -20.10 -0.46
N ASN A 43 4.87 -20.76 0.63
CA ASN A 43 5.65 -21.89 1.16
C ASN A 43 5.81 -23.02 0.13
N LYS A 44 4.79 -23.29 -0.70
CA LYS A 44 4.90 -24.26 -1.79
C LYS A 44 5.89 -23.79 -2.86
N TYR A 45 5.78 -22.53 -3.27
CA TYR A 45 6.72 -21.90 -4.20
C TYR A 45 8.16 -21.96 -3.67
N ALA A 46 8.39 -21.60 -2.41
CA ALA A 46 9.71 -21.56 -1.80
C ALA A 46 10.36 -22.95 -1.75
N LEU A 47 9.59 -23.99 -1.46
CA LEU A 47 10.06 -25.38 -1.53
C LEU A 47 10.37 -25.80 -2.97
N LEU A 48 9.44 -25.58 -3.90
CA LEU A 48 9.58 -25.99 -5.29
C LEU A 48 10.73 -25.26 -5.99
N ARG A 49 10.99 -24.00 -5.63
CA ARG A 49 12.12 -23.21 -6.14
C ARG A 49 13.48 -23.84 -5.85
N LEU A 50 13.61 -24.63 -4.78
CA LEU A 50 14.85 -25.35 -4.50
C LEU A 50 15.12 -26.46 -5.54
N GLU A 51 14.08 -26.96 -6.19
CA GLU A 51 14.14 -28.03 -7.19
C GLU A 51 14.12 -27.48 -8.62
N GLU A 52 13.20 -26.54 -8.91
CA GLU A 52 12.91 -26.02 -10.26
C GLU A 52 13.50 -24.62 -10.52
N GLY A 53 14.12 -24.00 -9.54
CA GLY A 53 14.65 -22.63 -9.68
C GLY A 53 13.54 -21.60 -9.87
N GLU A 54 13.80 -20.59 -10.71
CA GLU A 54 12.87 -19.46 -10.91
C GLU A 54 11.56 -19.86 -11.63
N ASP A 55 11.56 -20.98 -12.37
CA ASP A 55 10.37 -21.49 -13.06
C ASP A 55 9.26 -21.88 -12.08
N ALA A 56 9.59 -22.19 -10.81
CA ALA A 56 8.62 -22.44 -9.74
C ALA A 56 7.63 -21.28 -9.51
N PHE A 57 7.95 -20.07 -9.99
CA PHE A 57 7.07 -18.90 -9.88
C PHE A 57 5.70 -19.11 -10.52
N HIS A 58 5.54 -20.07 -11.44
CA HIS A 58 4.24 -20.47 -11.98
C HIS A 58 3.20 -20.82 -10.88
N ILE A 59 3.64 -21.28 -9.69
CA ILE A 59 2.76 -21.54 -8.54
C ILE A 59 2.13 -20.24 -8.01
N ILE A 60 2.92 -19.16 -7.92
CA ILE A 60 2.44 -17.84 -7.50
C ILE A 60 1.58 -17.23 -8.61
N PHE A 61 2.06 -17.30 -9.86
CA PHE A 61 1.40 -16.72 -11.02
C PHE A 61 -0.01 -17.29 -11.24
N ASN A 62 -0.17 -18.60 -11.05
CA ASN A 62 -1.47 -19.28 -11.22
C ASN A 62 -2.35 -19.25 -9.97
N ASP A 63 -1.90 -18.64 -8.86
CA ASP A 63 -2.72 -18.54 -7.65
C ASP A 63 -3.85 -17.52 -7.84
N TYR A 64 -5.07 -17.95 -7.59
CA TYR A 64 -6.26 -17.13 -7.85
C TYR A 64 -6.34 -15.90 -6.94
N LEU A 65 -5.82 -15.95 -5.70
CA LEU A 65 -5.83 -14.81 -4.80
C LEU A 65 -4.81 -13.77 -5.27
N ILE A 66 -3.64 -14.22 -5.71
CA ILE A 66 -2.61 -13.35 -6.30
C ILE A 66 -3.11 -12.72 -7.60
N GLY A 67 -3.68 -13.51 -8.51
CA GLY A 67 -4.25 -12.99 -9.76
C GLY A 67 -5.36 -11.98 -9.51
N TRP A 68 -6.28 -12.27 -8.59
CA TRP A 68 -7.30 -11.31 -8.15
C TRP A 68 -6.69 -10.04 -7.53
N PHE A 69 -5.63 -10.19 -6.74
CA PHE A 69 -4.93 -9.08 -6.11
C PHE A 69 -4.23 -8.15 -7.12
N ILE A 70 -3.59 -8.71 -8.12
CA ILE A 70 -3.01 -7.95 -9.25
C ILE A 70 -4.12 -7.23 -10.01
N GLN A 71 -5.19 -7.95 -10.37
CA GLN A 71 -6.30 -7.39 -11.14
C GLN A 71 -6.97 -6.21 -10.43
N THR A 72 -7.23 -6.33 -9.13
CA THR A 72 -7.83 -5.26 -8.34
C THR A 72 -6.93 -4.03 -8.24
N THR A 73 -5.62 -4.25 -8.06
CA THR A 73 -4.63 -3.16 -8.04
C THR A 73 -4.53 -2.48 -9.41
N LEU A 74 -4.51 -3.26 -10.50
CA LEU A 74 -4.54 -2.73 -11.87
C LEU A 74 -5.77 -1.88 -12.13
N ASN A 75 -6.97 -2.39 -11.77
CA ASN A 75 -8.21 -1.63 -11.93
C ASN A 75 -8.19 -0.31 -11.14
N LYS A 76 -7.58 -0.30 -9.94
CA LYS A 76 -7.41 0.93 -9.14
C LYS A 76 -6.58 1.97 -9.91
N PHE A 77 -5.42 1.58 -10.43
CA PHE A 77 -4.53 2.50 -11.16
C PHE A 77 -5.09 2.89 -12.53
N GLU A 78 -5.64 1.94 -13.30
CA GLU A 78 -6.27 2.21 -14.58
C GLU A 78 -7.39 3.24 -14.43
N ASN A 79 -8.31 3.05 -13.47
CA ASN A 79 -9.41 3.99 -13.26
C ASN A 79 -8.93 5.38 -12.83
N ALA A 80 -7.90 5.45 -11.97
CA ALA A 80 -7.32 6.71 -11.53
C ALA A 80 -6.62 7.48 -12.66
N TRP A 81 -6.02 6.77 -13.62
CA TRP A 81 -5.15 7.37 -14.64
C TRP A 81 -5.64 7.22 -16.09
N LYS A 82 -6.86 6.69 -16.31
CA LYS A 82 -7.45 6.42 -17.65
C LYS A 82 -7.37 7.58 -18.65
N ASN A 83 -7.40 8.82 -18.16
CA ASN A 83 -7.37 10.03 -18.98
C ASN A 83 -5.98 10.67 -19.11
N LYS A 84 -4.93 10.01 -18.59
CA LYS A 84 -3.59 10.59 -18.42
C LYS A 84 -2.52 9.96 -19.32
N ARG A 85 -2.93 9.21 -20.37
CA ARG A 85 -2.03 8.52 -21.33
C ARG A 85 -1.05 7.55 -20.65
N ILE A 86 -1.43 7.00 -19.51
CA ILE A 86 -0.78 5.84 -18.89
C ILE A 86 -1.82 4.73 -18.97
N TYR A 87 -1.46 3.62 -19.60
CA TYR A 87 -2.35 2.53 -19.92
C TYR A 87 -2.17 1.37 -18.95
N ARG A 88 -3.17 0.50 -18.91
CA ARG A 88 -3.18 -0.69 -18.06
C ARG A 88 -1.91 -1.54 -18.24
N ASP A 89 -1.51 -1.77 -19.49
CA ASP A 89 -0.36 -2.59 -19.86
C ASP A 89 0.97 -2.04 -19.30
N ASP A 90 1.06 -0.70 -19.15
CA ASP A 90 2.22 -0.03 -18.53
C ASP A 90 2.37 -0.43 -17.05
N PHE A 91 1.25 -0.67 -16.36
CA PHE A 91 1.24 -1.12 -14.96
C PHE A 91 1.43 -2.63 -14.84
N GLU A 92 0.79 -3.41 -15.71
CA GLU A 92 0.71 -4.87 -15.59
C GLU A 92 2.09 -5.54 -15.58
N SER A 93 2.95 -5.18 -16.53
CA SER A 93 4.30 -5.74 -16.61
C SER A 93 5.12 -5.44 -15.35
N VAL A 94 5.07 -4.20 -14.87
CA VAL A 94 5.83 -3.73 -13.71
C VAL A 94 5.30 -4.36 -12.42
N PHE A 95 3.98 -4.59 -12.31
CA PHE A 95 3.38 -5.25 -11.15
C PHE A 95 3.77 -6.72 -11.05
N TRP A 96 3.75 -7.45 -12.17
CA TRP A 96 4.18 -8.85 -12.19
C TRP A 96 5.67 -8.99 -11.86
N GLU A 97 6.53 -8.14 -12.42
CA GLU A 97 7.95 -8.10 -12.10
C GLU A 97 8.18 -7.79 -10.61
N LYS A 98 7.49 -6.78 -10.06
CA LYS A 98 7.61 -6.44 -8.64
C LYS A 98 7.15 -7.57 -7.74
N LEU A 99 6.02 -8.21 -8.05
CA LEU A 99 5.51 -9.35 -7.33
C LEU A 99 6.53 -10.50 -7.31
N TRP A 100 7.13 -10.82 -8.46
CA TRP A 100 8.18 -11.85 -8.54
C TRP A 100 9.35 -11.54 -7.60
N HIS A 101 9.86 -10.31 -7.61
CA HIS A 101 10.92 -9.90 -6.70
C HIS A 101 10.53 -10.02 -5.22
N VAL A 102 9.33 -9.58 -4.86
CA VAL A 102 8.85 -9.67 -3.48
C VAL A 102 8.72 -11.12 -3.03
N CYS A 103 8.19 -12.01 -3.87
CA CYS A 103 8.12 -13.45 -3.56
C CYS A 103 9.52 -14.07 -3.41
N ARG A 104 10.47 -13.64 -4.24
CA ARG A 104 11.85 -14.14 -4.27
C ARG A 104 12.63 -13.75 -3.01
N GLU A 105 12.40 -12.54 -2.51
CA GLU A 105 13.10 -11.93 -1.35
C GLU A 105 12.41 -12.19 -0.02
N HIS A 106 11.14 -12.58 -0.05
CA HIS A 106 10.38 -12.92 1.14
C HIS A 106 11.01 -14.10 1.90
N SER A 107 10.92 -14.05 3.22
CA SER A 107 11.31 -15.11 4.13
C SER A 107 10.17 -15.37 5.12
N TRP A 108 10.02 -16.63 5.52
CA TRP A 108 9.04 -17.04 6.53
C TRP A 108 9.25 -16.34 7.88
N ASN A 109 10.49 -15.91 8.16
CA ASN A 109 10.88 -15.21 9.38
C ASN A 109 10.66 -13.69 9.30
N ASP A 110 10.11 -13.19 8.19
CA ASP A 110 9.80 -11.79 8.05
C ASP A 110 8.70 -11.37 9.00
N GLU A 111 8.78 -10.13 9.48
CA GLU A 111 7.80 -9.51 10.37
C GLU A 111 6.39 -9.45 9.74
N TYR A 112 6.30 -9.32 8.42
CA TYR A 112 5.05 -9.20 7.67
C TYR A 112 4.81 -10.42 6.79
N TYR A 113 3.55 -10.81 6.62
CA TYR A 113 3.16 -11.86 5.69
C TYR A 113 3.37 -11.41 4.25
N LEU A 114 3.55 -12.35 3.33
CA LEU A 114 3.73 -12.05 1.91
C LEU A 114 2.59 -11.16 1.39
N TYR A 115 1.35 -11.45 1.80
CA TYR A 115 0.18 -10.68 1.41
C TYR A 115 0.34 -9.17 1.67
N GLU A 116 0.80 -8.81 2.88
CA GLU A 116 0.98 -7.42 3.30
C GLU A 116 2.11 -6.75 2.49
N LYS A 117 3.22 -7.47 2.29
CA LYS A 117 4.37 -6.99 1.50
C LYS A 117 4.00 -6.76 0.04
N VAL A 118 3.34 -7.72 -0.59
CA VAL A 118 2.88 -7.63 -1.99
C VAL A 118 1.97 -6.43 -2.14
N ARG A 119 0.95 -6.29 -1.27
CA ARG A 119 0.02 -5.17 -1.31
C ARG A 119 0.71 -3.83 -1.34
N LYS A 120 1.56 -3.57 -0.35
CA LYS A 120 2.24 -2.29 -0.24
C LYS A 120 3.22 -2.06 -1.40
N SER A 121 3.94 -3.10 -1.81
CA SER A 121 4.92 -3.01 -2.89
C SER A 121 4.30 -2.65 -4.25
N LEU A 122 3.12 -3.19 -4.57
CA LEU A 122 2.42 -2.88 -5.83
C LEU A 122 1.88 -1.45 -5.82
N GLU A 123 1.33 -1.00 -4.70
CA GLU A 123 0.86 0.38 -4.56
C GLU A 123 2.01 1.38 -4.73
N CYS A 124 3.13 1.18 -4.02
CA CYS A 124 4.33 2.02 -4.18
C CYS A 124 4.85 2.00 -5.63
N THR A 125 4.87 0.83 -6.26
CA THR A 125 5.34 0.68 -7.64
C THR A 125 4.45 1.42 -8.64
N GLY A 126 3.13 1.35 -8.47
CA GLY A 126 2.18 2.07 -9.31
C GLY A 126 2.33 3.59 -9.17
N TYR A 127 2.49 4.10 -7.95
CA TYR A 127 2.75 5.52 -7.73
C TYR A 127 4.09 5.97 -8.31
N ASN A 128 5.14 5.16 -8.18
CA ASN A 128 6.45 5.45 -8.76
C ASN A 128 6.42 5.48 -10.30
N LEU A 129 5.66 4.59 -10.93
CA LEU A 129 5.46 4.59 -12.38
C LEU A 129 4.72 5.86 -12.85
N VAL A 130 3.70 6.29 -12.11
CA VAL A 130 2.99 7.53 -12.39
C VAL A 130 3.94 8.72 -12.24
N LYS A 131 4.68 8.77 -11.13
CA LYS A 131 5.66 9.82 -10.82
C LYS A 131 6.72 9.95 -11.90
N SER A 132 7.29 8.83 -12.35
CA SER A 132 8.31 8.84 -13.42
C SER A 132 7.74 9.38 -14.72
N ASN A 133 6.55 8.92 -15.14
CA ASN A 133 5.87 9.39 -16.35
C ASN A 133 5.46 10.87 -16.30
N LEU A 134 5.14 11.40 -15.12
CA LEU A 134 4.84 12.83 -14.93
C LEU A 134 6.11 13.69 -14.96
N ARG A 135 7.26 13.16 -14.50
CA ARG A 135 8.56 13.88 -14.46
C ARG A 135 9.23 13.99 -15.83
N THR A 136 9.17 12.95 -16.66
CA THR A 136 9.85 12.94 -17.97
C THR A 136 9.18 13.85 -19.00
N ASP A 137 7.90 14.17 -18.83
CA ASP A 137 7.17 15.03 -19.76
C ASP A 137 7.08 16.47 -19.24
N LYS A 138 8.15 17.25 -19.46
CA LYS A 138 8.28 18.66 -19.01
C LYS A 138 7.18 19.60 -19.53
N ARG A 139 6.37 19.20 -20.53
CA ARG A 139 5.19 19.95 -20.99
C ARG A 139 3.91 19.64 -20.20
N LYS A 140 3.90 18.55 -19.41
CA LYS A 140 2.79 18.10 -18.54
C LYS A 140 2.86 18.63 -17.10
N VAL A 141 3.95 19.30 -16.73
CA VAL A 141 4.16 19.99 -15.44
C VAL A 141 3.42 21.34 -15.45
N ASN A 142 2.16 21.35 -15.88
CA ASN A 142 1.30 22.53 -15.77
C ASN A 142 0.61 22.50 -14.41
N HIS A 143 1.17 23.26 -13.45
CA HIS A 143 0.57 23.92 -12.27
C HIS A 143 -0.33 23.11 -11.28
N GLN A 144 -0.74 21.87 -11.56
CA GLN A 144 -1.63 21.06 -10.69
C GLN A 144 -1.01 19.74 -10.22
N ASN A 145 0.07 19.25 -10.86
CA ASN A 145 0.67 17.95 -10.57
C ASN A 145 2.00 18.00 -9.80
N ILE A 146 2.55 19.19 -9.55
CA ILE A 146 3.82 19.35 -8.83
C ILE A 146 3.63 18.95 -7.35
N ASP A 147 2.52 19.38 -6.74
CA ASP A 147 2.17 19.05 -5.35
C ASP A 147 2.01 17.53 -5.12
N LEU A 148 1.46 16.79 -6.10
CA LEU A 148 1.30 15.33 -6.01
C LEU A 148 2.65 14.59 -6.07
N VAL A 149 3.63 15.12 -6.80
CA VAL A 149 4.96 14.50 -6.93
C VAL A 149 5.79 14.71 -5.66
N GLU A 150 5.63 15.85 -4.98
CA GLU A 150 6.23 16.11 -3.66
C GLU A 150 5.53 15.32 -2.53
N ASP A 151 4.21 15.17 -2.56
CA ASP A 151 3.49 14.33 -1.59
C ASP A 151 3.92 12.85 -1.68
N LEU A 152 4.12 12.34 -2.90
CA LEU A 152 4.59 10.97 -3.15
C LEU A 152 6.07 10.76 -2.78
N GLU A 153 6.88 11.82 -2.69
CA GLU A 153 8.26 11.73 -2.17
C GLU A 153 8.33 11.43 -0.68
N LYS A 154 7.27 11.70 0.07
CA LYS A 154 7.19 11.38 1.51
C LYS A 154 6.78 9.93 1.79
N ILE A 155 6.30 9.20 0.78
CA ILE A 155 5.83 7.80 0.89
C ILE A 155 6.99 6.79 0.77
N ASP A 156 8.22 7.25 0.50
CA ASP A 156 9.40 6.41 0.25
C ASP A 156 10.01 5.77 1.52
N SER A 157 9.22 5.63 2.60
CA SER A 157 9.63 4.88 3.80
C SER A 157 9.21 3.41 3.68
N PRO A 158 10.15 2.47 3.53
CA PRO A 158 9.85 1.05 3.55
C PRO A 158 9.46 0.67 4.98
N PHE A 159 8.22 0.20 5.17
CA PHE A 159 7.65 -0.25 6.44
C PHE A 159 7.26 0.83 7.46
N ARG A 160 5.97 1.20 7.41
CA ARG A 160 5.16 1.62 8.57
C ARG A 160 3.72 1.20 8.33
N ILE A 161 3.23 0.21 9.08
CA ILE A 161 1.79 -0.07 9.22
C ILE A 161 1.22 0.76 10.41
N GLU A 162 2.11 1.32 11.24
CA GLU A 162 1.78 2.18 12.39
C GLU A 162 1.36 3.60 12.00
N ASP A 163 1.67 4.05 10.78
CA ASP A 163 1.41 5.43 10.33
C ASP A 163 -0.09 5.76 10.20
N ASP A 164 -0.99 4.82 9.89
CA ASP A 164 -2.41 5.15 9.64
C ASP A 164 -3.13 5.65 10.92
N VAL A 165 -2.75 5.18 12.10
CA VAL A 165 -3.35 5.61 13.38
C VAL A 165 -2.67 6.88 13.89
N GLU A 166 -1.34 6.96 13.79
CA GLU A 166 -0.57 8.13 14.20
C GLU A 166 -0.89 9.35 13.32
N ILE A 167 -1.02 9.16 12.01
CA ILE A 167 -1.43 10.22 11.07
C ILE A 167 -2.85 10.70 11.39
N LYS A 168 -3.80 9.80 11.70
CA LYS A 168 -5.17 10.21 12.10
C LYS A 168 -5.16 11.06 13.37
N LEU A 169 -4.42 10.65 14.39
CA LEU A 169 -4.26 11.44 15.62
C LEU A 169 -3.61 12.81 15.38
N LEU A 170 -2.59 12.88 14.52
CA LEU A 170 -1.96 14.15 14.14
C LEU A 170 -2.91 15.06 13.35
N ILE A 171 -3.73 14.50 12.47
CA ILE A 171 -4.75 15.26 11.74
C ILE A 171 -5.76 15.84 12.73
N GLU A 172 -6.35 15.03 13.60
CA GLU A 172 -7.32 15.46 14.63
C GLU A 172 -6.74 16.54 15.57
N GLN A 173 -5.45 16.45 15.90
CA GLN A 173 -4.80 17.34 16.86
C GLN A 173 -4.44 18.72 16.27
N TYR A 174 -4.05 18.78 14.99
CA TYR A 174 -3.43 19.96 14.40
C TYR A 174 -4.22 20.61 13.26
N CYS A 175 -5.12 19.87 12.61
CA CYS A 175 -5.99 20.41 11.58
C CYS A 175 -7.28 20.98 12.20
N ASN A 176 -7.86 22.00 11.59
CA ASN A 176 -9.25 22.37 11.92
C ASN A 176 -10.23 21.41 11.23
N ASP A 177 -11.50 21.40 11.65
CA ASP A 177 -12.53 20.48 11.16
C ASP A 177 -12.58 20.38 9.62
N ILE A 178 -12.44 21.52 8.92
CA ILE A 178 -12.46 21.56 7.44
C ILE A 178 -11.17 20.97 6.86
N GLU A 179 -10.01 21.29 7.43
CA GLU A 179 -8.72 20.74 7.03
C GLU A 179 -8.65 19.23 7.28
N GLU A 180 -9.14 18.77 8.43
CA GLU A 180 -9.22 17.36 8.82
C GLU A 180 -10.06 16.57 7.84
N GLU A 181 -11.29 17.02 7.57
CA GLU A 181 -12.21 16.30 6.69
C GLU A 181 -11.65 16.20 5.26
N LEU A 182 -11.08 17.31 4.78
CA LEU A 182 -10.53 17.43 3.44
C LEU A 182 -9.24 16.62 3.27
N ILE A 183 -8.32 16.66 4.25
CA ILE A 183 -7.05 15.92 4.18
C ILE A 183 -7.25 14.43 4.42
N THR A 184 -8.19 14.05 5.30
CA THR A 184 -8.56 12.64 5.50
C THR A 184 -9.16 12.07 4.22
N THR A 185 -10.10 12.79 3.59
CA THR A 185 -10.65 12.38 2.28
C THR A 185 -9.58 12.33 1.20
N TYR A 186 -8.63 13.27 1.20
CA TYR A 186 -7.51 13.28 0.26
C TYR A 186 -6.56 12.07 0.45
N ILE A 187 -6.29 11.68 1.70
CA ILE A 187 -5.44 10.51 2.02
C ILE A 187 -6.17 9.20 1.73
N GLU A 188 -7.44 9.09 2.12
CA GLU A 188 -8.26 7.89 1.91
C GLU A 188 -8.66 7.73 0.43
N SER A 189 -8.77 8.84 -0.31
CA SER A 189 -9.17 8.88 -1.71
C SER A 189 -8.26 9.80 -2.56
N PRO A 190 -6.96 9.44 -2.73
CA PRO A 190 -5.96 10.28 -3.42
C PRO A 190 -6.20 10.43 -4.93
N HIS A 191 -7.25 9.80 -5.45
CA HIS A 191 -7.66 9.84 -6.85
C HIS A 191 -8.65 10.96 -7.16
N LEU A 192 -9.21 11.63 -6.13
CA LEU A 192 -10.13 12.73 -6.30
C LEU A 192 -9.39 14.00 -6.73
N SER A 193 -9.88 14.69 -7.76
CA SER A 193 -9.34 16.00 -8.11
C SER A 193 -9.72 17.04 -7.05
N TYR A 194 -9.00 18.17 -6.98
CA TYR A 194 -9.41 19.28 -6.10
C TYR A 194 -10.81 19.81 -6.38
N ARG A 195 -11.31 19.61 -7.60
CA ARG A 195 -12.70 19.92 -7.94
C ARG A 195 -13.66 18.92 -7.33
N ASP A 196 -13.35 17.63 -7.39
CA ASP A 196 -14.20 16.57 -6.85
C ASP A 196 -14.22 16.62 -5.31
N LEU A 197 -13.05 16.84 -4.69
CA LEU A 197 -12.93 17.13 -3.25
C LEU A 197 -13.74 18.37 -2.87
N GLY A 198 -13.66 19.43 -3.66
CA GLY A 198 -14.47 20.62 -3.45
C GLY A 198 -15.96 20.35 -3.51
N CYS A 199 -16.42 19.57 -4.48
CA CYS A 199 -17.83 19.19 -4.59
C CYS A 199 -18.32 18.35 -3.41
N LEU A 200 -17.51 17.41 -2.92
CA LEU A 200 -17.86 16.57 -1.76
C LEU A 200 -17.98 17.39 -0.46
N HIS A 201 -17.13 18.40 -0.31
CA HIS A 201 -17.02 19.21 0.91
C HIS A 201 -17.68 20.59 0.81
N GLY A 202 -18.53 20.81 -0.21
CA GLY A 202 -19.24 22.07 -0.40
C GLY A 202 -18.37 23.29 -0.74
N ILE A 203 -17.13 23.07 -1.19
CA ILE A 203 -16.17 24.11 -1.59
C ILE A 203 -16.22 24.29 -3.11
N ASN A 204 -16.85 25.38 -3.55
CA ASN A 204 -17.08 25.66 -4.97
C ASN A 204 -15.82 25.94 -5.80
N HIS A 205 -14.67 26.24 -5.17
CA HIS A 205 -13.47 26.69 -5.87
C HIS A 205 -12.29 25.72 -5.66
N PRO A 206 -11.79 25.05 -6.72
CA PRO A 206 -10.67 24.10 -6.61
C PRO A 206 -9.39 24.71 -6.00
N GLU A 207 -9.10 25.97 -6.30
CA GLU A 207 -7.94 26.66 -5.69
C GLU A 207 -8.09 26.87 -4.17
N ARG A 208 -9.33 26.96 -3.67
CA ARG A 208 -9.58 27.06 -2.23
C ARG A 208 -9.33 25.72 -1.55
N VAL A 209 -9.74 24.62 -2.18
CA VAL A 209 -9.42 23.25 -1.75
C VAL A 209 -7.91 23.06 -1.68
N ARG A 210 -7.17 23.45 -2.74
CA ARG A 210 -5.71 23.37 -2.76
C ARG A 210 -5.07 24.14 -1.59
N ARG A 211 -5.48 25.38 -1.35
CA ARG A 211 -4.96 26.19 -0.23
C ARG A 211 -5.22 25.58 1.15
N ILE A 212 -6.38 24.94 1.34
CA ILE A 212 -6.72 24.27 2.60
C ILE A 212 -5.83 23.03 2.77
N LEU A 213 -5.65 22.22 1.72
CA LEU A 213 -4.73 21.08 1.76
C LEU A 213 -3.29 21.53 2.02
N ASP A 214 -2.81 22.60 1.37
CA ASP A 214 -1.46 23.14 1.59
C ASP A 214 -1.26 23.63 3.03
N SER A 215 -2.30 24.23 3.63
CA SER A 215 -2.30 24.62 5.04
C SER A 215 -2.19 23.40 5.96
N ALA A 216 -3.06 22.41 5.76
CA ALA A 216 -3.08 21.17 6.53
C ALA A 216 -1.75 20.42 6.44
N LYS A 217 -1.21 20.25 5.22
CA LYS A 217 0.10 19.62 4.98
C LYS A 217 1.24 20.35 5.67
N ARG A 218 1.22 21.69 5.68
CA ARG A 218 2.25 22.49 6.35
C ARG A 218 2.25 22.25 7.85
N LYS A 219 1.06 22.26 8.47
CA LYS A 219 0.91 21.96 9.89
C LYS A 219 1.42 20.57 10.23
N LEU A 220 1.05 19.57 9.44
CA LEU A 220 1.50 18.19 9.66
C LEU A 220 3.01 18.02 9.42
N SER A 221 3.59 18.76 8.46
CA SER A 221 5.02 18.68 8.16
C SER A 221 5.94 19.18 9.28
N GLU A 222 5.43 19.99 10.20
CA GLU A 222 6.18 20.45 11.38
C GLU A 222 6.36 19.35 12.44
N PHE A 223 5.59 18.26 12.36
CA PHE A 223 5.60 17.17 13.35
C PHE A 223 6.03 15.81 12.78
N ILE A 224 6.03 15.66 11.45
CA ILE A 224 6.38 14.41 10.75
C ILE A 224 7.88 14.35 10.38
N PHE A 225 8.68 15.41 10.67
CA PHE A 225 10.14 15.47 10.47
C PHE A 225 10.93 15.68 11.76
#